data_AF-A0A3D0V200-F1
#
_entry.id   AF-A0A3D0V200-F1
#
_cell.length_a   1.000
_cell.length_b   1.000
_cell.length_c   1.000
_cell.angle_alpha   90.00
_cell.angle_beta   90.00
_cell.angle_gamma   90.00
#
_symmetry.space_group_name_H-M   'P 1'
#
loop_
_entity.id
_entity.type
_entity.pdbx_description
1 polymer ?
#
loop_
_entity_poly.entity_id
_entity_poly.type
_entity_poly.pdbx_seq_one_letter_code
_entity_poly.pdbx_strand_id
1 'polypeptide(L)' 'MKKYREIPYNYTSFSDKEVVCRFLGEESWELLNQLRQNRNTGRSARMLFEVLGDMWAV' A
#
# COMPACT_ATOMS: atom_id res chain seq x y z
N MET A 1 -2.63 -7.86 -18.62
CA MET A 1 -1.60 -7.31 -17.71
C MET A 1 -2.08 -7.46 -16.27
N LYS A 2 -1.49 -8.36 -15.49
CA LYS A 2 -1.86 -8.54 -14.08
C LYS A 2 -1.32 -7.34 -13.30
N LYS A 3 -2.22 -6.53 -12.73
CA LYS A 3 -1.82 -5.42 -11.84
C LYS A 3 -1.30 -6.06 -10.56
N TYR A 4 0.01 -5.98 -10.32
CA TYR A 4 0.59 -6.51 -9.09
C TYR A 4 0.02 -5.72 -7.91
N ARG A 5 -0.47 -6.44 -6.89
CA ARG A 5 -0.95 -5.86 -5.63
C ARG A 5 0.21 -5.82 -4.66
N GLU A 6 0.38 -4.68 -4.01
CA GLU A 6 1.39 -4.48 -2.96
C GLU A 6 0.78 -4.71 -1.58
N ILE A 7 -0.51 -4.40 -1.40
CA ILE A 7 -1.27 -4.75 -0.19
C ILE A 7 -1.65 -6.25 -0.25
N PRO A 8 -1.19 -7.07 0.71
CA PRO A 8 -1.58 -8.47 0.80
C PRO A 8 -3.09 -8.64 0.95
N TYR A 9 -3.63 -9.75 0.44
CA TYR A 9 -5.04 -10.15 0.61
C TYR A 9 -6.08 -9.15 0.09
N ASN A 10 -5.68 -8.17 -0.71
CA ASN A 10 -6.64 -7.30 -1.37
C ASN A 10 -7.35 -8.04 -2.52
N TYR A 11 -8.41 -8.77 -2.19
CA TYR A 11 -9.28 -9.50 -3.13
C TYR A 11 -10.46 -8.66 -3.64
N THR A 12 -10.52 -7.38 -3.26
CA THR A 12 -11.60 -6.46 -3.60
C THR A 12 -11.32 -5.68 -4.88
N SER A 13 -12.33 -4.93 -5.35
CA SER A 13 -12.16 -3.97 -6.46
C SER A 13 -11.34 -2.73 -6.08
N PHE A 14 -11.11 -2.48 -4.79
CA PHE A 14 -10.35 -1.31 -4.34
C PHE A 14 -8.88 -1.40 -4.77
N SER A 15 -8.34 -0.30 -5.26
CA SER A 15 -6.91 -0.14 -5.51
C SER A 15 -6.13 0.03 -4.22
N ASP A 16 -4.83 -0.27 -4.26
CA ASP A 16 -3.97 -0.12 -3.08
C ASP A 16 -3.89 1.35 -2.64
N LYS A 17 -3.98 2.29 -3.59
CA LYS A 17 -4.15 3.72 -3.31
C LYS A 17 -5.44 3.99 -2.53
N GLU A 18 -6.58 3.45 -2.98
CA GLU A 18 -7.86 3.67 -2.31
C GLU A 18 -7.86 3.12 -0.88
N VAL A 19 -7.28 1.94 -0.66
CA VAL A 19 -7.14 1.35 0.68
C VAL A 19 -6.25 2.23 1.57
N VAL A 20 -5.08 2.66 1.07
CA VAL A 20 -4.18 3.58 1.80
C VAL A 20 -4.90 4.88 2.15
N CYS A 21 -5.51 5.56 1.16
CA CYS A 21 -6.16 6.85 1.37
C CYS A 21 -7.34 6.73 2.34
N ARG A 22 -8.05 5.60 2.34
CA ARG A 22 -9.17 5.35 3.25
C ARG A 22 -8.72 5.23 4.71
N PHE A 23 -7.58 4.60 4.97
CA PHE A 23 -7.08 4.42 6.35
C PHE A 23 -6.20 5.57 6.84
N LEU A 24 -5.37 6.14 5.96
CA LEU A 24 -4.26 7.01 6.32
C LEU A 24 -4.31 8.40 5.65
N GLY A 25 -5.32 8.67 4.82
CA GLY A 25 -5.42 9.92 4.06
C GLY A 25 -4.53 9.97 2.82
N GLU A 26 -4.71 11.01 1.99
CA GLU A 26 -4.01 11.13 0.70
C GLU A 26 -2.51 11.47 0.84
N GLU A 27 -2.14 12.26 1.86
CA GLU A 27 -0.73 12.60 2.14
C GLU A 27 0.14 11.35 2.36
N SER A 28 -0.43 10.31 2.99
CA SER A 28 0.25 9.04 3.22
C SER A 28 0.57 8.29 1.92
N TRP A 29 -0.24 8.46 0.88
CA TRP A 29 0.05 7.90 -0.44
C TRP A 29 1.25 8.59 -1.08
N GLU A 30 1.36 9.91 -0.93
CA GLU A 30 2.52 10.68 -1.42
C GLU A 30 3.81 10.27 -0.70
N LEU A 31 3.75 10.15 0.64
CA LEU A 31 4.87 9.66 1.44
C LEU A 31 5.32 8.25 1.00
N LEU A 32 4.38 7.33 0.77
CA LEU A 32 4.68 6.00 0.24
C LEU A 32 5.40 6.07 -1.11
N ASN A 33 4.96 6.96 -2.01
CA ASN A 33 5.63 7.13 -3.30
C ASN A 33 7.06 7.67 -3.12
N GLN A 34 7.29 8.59 -2.19
CA GLN A 34 8.64 9.07 -1.86
C GLN A 34 9.54 7.96 -1.27
N LEU A 35 8.99 7.11 -0.40
CA LEU A 35 9.70 5.96 0.17
C LEU A 35 10.06 4.91 -0.91
N ARG A 36 9.20 4.71 -1.91
CA ARG A 36 9.47 3.83 -3.06
C ARG A 36 10.57 4.39 -3.96
N GLN A 37 10.66 5.71 -4.09
CA GLN A 37 11.71 6.38 -4.86
C GLN A 37 13.07 6.36 -4.15
N ASN A 38 13.10 6.30 -2.82
CA ASN A 38 14.30 6.08 -2.02
C ASN A 38 14.74 4.60 -2.09
N ARG A 39 15.38 4.22 -3.21
CA ARG A 39 15.74 2.84 -3.63
C ARG A 39 16.89 2.20 -2.83
N ASN A 40 16.82 2.14 -1.51
CA ASN A 40 17.72 1.24 -0.77
C ASN A 40 17.15 -0.18 -0.70
N THR A 41 15.93 -0.34 -0.17
CA THR A 41 15.29 -1.67 -0.07
C THR A 41 13.77 -1.68 -0.26
N GLY A 42 13.10 -0.53 -0.21
CA GLY A 42 11.62 -0.45 -0.23
C GLY A 42 10.95 -1.12 0.98
N ARG A 43 11.72 -1.50 2.01
CA ARG A 43 11.27 -2.32 3.14
C ARG A 43 10.19 -1.61 3.98
N SER A 44 10.35 -0.32 4.24
CA SER A 44 9.38 0.44 5.05
C SER A 44 8.01 0.53 4.36
N ALA A 45 7.99 0.76 3.04
CA ALA A 45 6.74 0.75 2.28
C ALA A 45 6.07 -0.63 2.30
N ARG A 46 6.87 -1.71 2.17
CA ARG A 46 6.37 -3.08 2.27
C ARG A 46 5.78 -3.40 3.65
N MET A 47 6.47 -3.02 4.73
CA MET A 47 5.96 -3.23 6.10
C MET A 47 4.63 -2.51 6.32
N LEU A 48 4.48 -1.30 5.79
CA LEU A 48 3.21 -0.58 5.89
C LEU A 48 2.09 -1.29 5.12
N PHE A 49 2.38 -1.80 3.93
CA PHE A 49 1.41 -2.57 3.15
C PHE A 49 1.03 -3.89 3.81
N GLU A 50 1.95 -4.59 4.47
CA GLU A 50 1.65 -5.80 5.24
C GLU A 50 0.65 -5.50 6.37
N VAL A 51 0.89 -4.45 7.17
CA VAL A 51 -0.05 -4.01 8.22
C VAL A 51 -1.39 -3.58 7.65
N LEU A 52 -1.40 -2.84 6.53
CA LEU A 52 -2.65 -2.47 5.86
C LEU A 52 -3.41 -3.67 5.32
N GLY A 53 -2.71 -4.72 4.85
CA GLY A 53 -3.32 -5.97 4.44
C GLY A 53 -4.01 -6.69 5.60
N ASP A 54 -3.34 -6.77 6.75
CA ASP A 54 -3.91 -7.36 7.97
C ASP A 54 -5.12 -6.58 8.48
N MET A 55 -5.10 -5.25 8.41
CA MET A 55 -6.24 -4.40 8.76
C MET A 55 -7.39 -4.47 7.75
N TRP A 56 -7.09 -4.73 6.48
CA TRP A 56 -8.06 -4.76 5.39
C TRP A 56 -8.72 -6.13 5.18
N ALA A 57 -8.20 -7.21 5.78
CA ALA A 57 -8.63 -8.58 5.50
C ALA A 57 -10.17 -8.75 5.47
N VAL A 58 -10.69 -8.85 4.25
CA VAL A 58 -12.10 -9.06 3.86
C VAL A 58 -12.14 -10.02 2.68
#